data_AF-A0AAN5UJZ0-F1
#
_entry.id   AF-A0AAN5UJZ0-F1
#
_cell.length_a   1.000
_cell.length_b   1.000
_cell.length_c   1.000
_cell.angle_alpha   90.00
_cell.angle_beta   90.00
_cell.angle_gamma   90.00
#
_symmetry.space_group_name_H-M   'P 1'
#
loop_
_entity.id
_entity.type
_entity.pdbx_description
1 polymer ?
#
loop_
_entity_poly.entity_id
_entity_poly.type
_entity_poly.pdbx_seq_one_letter_code
_entity_poly.pdbx_strand_id
1 'polypeptide(L)'
;QLSLTGHYAGVTAGQLWTLSRAISGNGITQHAAAGALAQVVGSGAFRGNDIGMVARAAAQMERSVGQSVSDTISQFKRLKDDPVNAAKALDNELHFLTATQLEQIRVLGEQGRSSDAARIAMSALAEETGRRTADIDNNLNALGSTLQTLSDWWKQFWDAAMNIGREDSLDAQ
;
A
#
# COMPACT_ATOMS: atom_id res chain seq x y z
N GLN A 1 -27.49 23.75 4.43
CA GLN A 1 -26.64 23.02 3.46
C GLN A 1 -25.20 23.24 3.88
N LEU A 2 -24.57 22.22 4.46
CA LEU A 2 -23.27 22.35 5.10
C LEU A 2 -22.18 22.39 4.03
N SER A 3 -21.55 23.56 3.90
CA SER A 3 -20.33 23.79 3.15
C SER A 3 -19.18 22.99 3.78
N LEU A 4 -19.10 21.70 3.45
CA LEU A 4 -18.05 20.77 3.88
C LEU A 4 -17.12 20.40 2.71
N THR A 5 -17.00 21.28 1.71
CA THR A 5 -15.88 21.25 0.77
C THR A 5 -14.66 21.92 1.42
N GLY A 6 -14.32 21.47 2.63
CA GLY A 6 -13.03 21.76 3.25
C GLY A 6 -11.98 21.04 2.43
N HIS A 7 -11.05 21.79 1.86
CA HIS A 7 -9.98 21.35 0.98
C HIS A 7 -9.01 20.40 1.71
N TYR A 8 -9.44 19.18 2.01
CA TYR A 8 -8.53 18.15 2.49
C TYR A 8 -7.66 17.71 1.30
N ALA A 9 -6.37 17.98 1.40
CA ALA A 9 -5.31 17.70 0.42
C ALA A 9 -5.42 18.30 -1.00
N GLY A 10 -6.32 19.28 -1.24
CA GLY A 10 -6.46 19.92 -2.56
C GLY A 10 -7.21 19.09 -3.60
N VAL A 11 -7.97 18.08 -3.18
CA VAL A 11 -8.87 17.29 -4.03
C VAL A 11 -10.33 17.60 -3.69
N THR A 12 -11.14 17.82 -4.72
CA THR A 12 -12.57 18.12 -4.59
C THR A 12 -13.40 16.86 -4.39
N ALA A 13 -14.61 16.99 -3.82
CA ALA A 13 -15.54 15.87 -3.67
C ALA A 13 -15.88 15.19 -5.02
N GLY A 14 -15.99 15.97 -6.10
CA GLY A 14 -16.20 15.43 -7.45
C GLY A 14 -15.02 14.60 -7.96
N GLN A 15 -13.78 15.05 -7.71
CA GLN A 15 -12.58 14.28 -8.04
C GLN A 15 -12.48 12.99 -7.24
N LEU A 16 -12.80 13.01 -5.93
CA LEU A 16 -12.84 11.80 -5.11
C LEU A 16 -13.89 10.82 -5.59
N TRP A 17 -15.05 11.29 -6.05
CA TRP A 17 -16.08 10.43 -6.60
C TRP A 17 -15.63 9.75 -7.90
N THR A 18 -15.01 10.49 -8.83
CA THR A 18 -14.43 9.91 -10.05
C THR A 18 -13.34 8.90 -9.73
N LEU A 19 -12.45 9.21 -8.78
CA LEU A 19 -11.42 8.27 -8.32
C LEU A 19 -12.03 7.01 -7.68
N SER A 20 -13.06 7.16 -6.84
CA SER A 20 -13.71 6.01 -6.19
C SER A 20 -14.29 5.04 -7.21
N ARG A 21 -14.86 5.55 -8.31
CA ARG A 21 -15.38 4.73 -9.41
C ARG A 21 -14.26 4.05 -10.19
N ALA A 22 -13.15 4.75 -10.43
CA ALA A 22 -11.98 4.19 -11.11
C ALA A 22 -11.27 3.09 -10.29
N ILE A 23 -11.35 3.17 -8.96
CA ILE A 23 -10.79 2.19 -8.03
C ILE A 23 -11.74 1.00 -7.82
N SER A 24 -13.06 1.22 -7.88
CA SER A 24 -14.05 0.14 -7.76
C SER A 24 -13.93 -0.90 -8.89
N GLY A 25 -14.28 -2.15 -8.59
CA GLY A 25 -14.07 -3.29 -9.49
C GLY A 25 -13.17 -4.34 -8.87
N ASN A 26 -13.06 -5.53 -9.49
CA ASN A 26 -12.33 -6.69 -8.95
C ASN A 26 -12.69 -7.00 -7.48
N GLY A 27 -13.95 -6.75 -7.13
CA GLY A 27 -14.49 -6.93 -5.79
C GLY A 27 -14.30 -5.76 -4.80
N ILE A 28 -13.60 -4.69 -5.16
CA ILE A 28 -13.61 -3.45 -4.37
C ILE A 28 -14.93 -2.72 -4.62
N THR A 29 -15.70 -2.45 -3.56
CA THR A 29 -16.93 -1.65 -3.67
C THR A 29 -16.60 -0.17 -3.80
N GLN A 30 -17.48 0.61 -4.44
CA GLN A 30 -17.29 2.06 -4.52
C GLN A 30 -17.26 2.71 -3.13
N HIS A 31 -18.00 2.16 -2.16
CA HIS A 31 -17.99 2.62 -0.77
C HIS A 31 -16.62 2.40 -0.11
N ALA A 32 -16.06 1.19 -0.23
CA ALA A 32 -14.72 0.90 0.29
C ALA A 32 -13.65 1.79 -0.37
N ALA A 33 -13.73 1.97 -1.69
CA ALA A 33 -12.84 2.87 -2.44
C ALA A 33 -12.94 4.33 -1.93
N ALA A 34 -14.15 4.84 -1.72
CA ALA A 34 -14.36 6.19 -1.19
C ALA A 34 -13.84 6.34 0.24
N GLY A 35 -14.04 5.33 1.11
CA GLY A 35 -13.52 5.30 2.47
C GLY A 35 -11.99 5.31 2.51
N ALA A 36 -11.34 4.49 1.68
CA ALA A 36 -9.89 4.46 1.55
C ALA A 36 -9.34 5.80 1.04
N LEU A 37 -9.96 6.39 0.01
CA LEU A 37 -9.60 7.71 -0.50
C LEU A 37 -9.68 8.79 0.58
N ALA A 38 -10.76 8.81 1.36
CA ALA A 38 -10.93 9.78 2.44
C ALA A 38 -9.82 9.66 3.50
N GLN A 39 -9.44 8.43 3.89
CA GLN A 39 -8.35 8.20 4.84
C GLN A 39 -6.99 8.61 4.28
N VAL A 40 -6.69 8.28 3.01
CA VAL A 40 -5.42 8.66 2.35
C VAL A 40 -5.30 10.18 2.29
N VAL A 41 -6.36 10.86 1.87
CA VAL A 41 -6.42 12.33 1.83
C VAL A 41 -6.29 12.90 3.24
N GLY A 42 -7.01 12.34 4.21
CA GLY A 42 -6.98 12.75 5.61
C GLY A 42 -5.60 12.60 6.26
N SER A 43 -4.77 11.66 5.79
CA SER A 43 -3.40 11.48 6.29
C SER A 43 -2.46 12.65 5.96
N GLY A 44 -2.75 13.41 4.90
CA GLY A 44 -1.89 14.49 4.40
C GLY A 44 -0.52 14.05 3.84
N ALA A 45 -0.20 12.75 3.83
CA ALA A 45 1.10 12.23 3.39
C ALA A 45 1.25 12.11 1.86
N PHE A 46 0.13 12.08 1.15
CA PHE A 46 0.06 11.82 -0.29
C PHE A 46 -0.62 12.98 -1.04
N ARG A 47 -0.20 13.21 -2.28
CA ARG A 47 -0.73 14.29 -3.13
C ARG A 47 -0.89 13.82 -4.56
N GLY A 48 -1.78 14.49 -5.31
CA GLY A 48 -1.98 14.23 -6.74
C GLY A 48 -2.26 12.76 -7.04
N ASN A 49 -1.49 12.18 -7.97
CA ASN A 49 -1.67 10.80 -8.41
C ASN A 49 -1.41 9.75 -7.31
N ASP A 50 -0.63 10.08 -6.29
CA ASP A 50 -0.32 9.13 -5.21
C ASP A 50 -1.57 8.81 -4.38
N ILE A 51 -2.52 9.73 -4.26
CA ILE A 51 -3.75 9.53 -3.49
C ILE A 51 -4.54 8.34 -4.04
N GLY A 52 -4.78 8.33 -5.36
CA GLY A 52 -5.55 7.27 -6.01
C GLY A 52 -4.83 5.91 -5.95
N MET A 53 -3.51 5.93 -6.14
CA MET A 53 -2.67 4.73 -6.05
C MET A 53 -2.70 4.11 -4.65
N VAL A 54 -2.44 4.89 -3.59
CA VAL A 54 -2.42 4.40 -2.21
C VAL A 54 -3.81 3.92 -1.80
N ALA A 55 -4.87 4.66 -2.15
CA ALA A 55 -6.24 4.27 -1.81
C ALA A 55 -6.65 2.96 -2.47
N ARG A 56 -6.25 2.74 -3.72
CA ARG A 56 -6.49 1.47 -4.43
C ARG A 56 -5.78 0.31 -3.73
N ALA A 57 -4.51 0.48 -3.39
CA ALA A 57 -3.75 -0.54 -2.70
C ALA A 57 -4.34 -0.85 -1.32
N ALA A 58 -4.67 0.18 -0.53
CA ALA A 58 -5.30 0.01 0.79
C ALA A 58 -6.63 -0.75 0.73
N ALA A 59 -7.50 -0.41 -0.23
CA ALA A 59 -8.77 -1.12 -0.42
C ALA A 59 -8.56 -2.58 -0.88
N GLN A 60 -7.52 -2.85 -1.67
CA GLN A 60 -7.17 -4.21 -2.09
C GLN A 60 -6.63 -5.04 -0.91
N MET A 61 -5.75 -4.46 -0.09
CA MET A 61 -5.15 -5.12 1.09
C MET A 61 -6.20 -5.47 2.15
N GLU A 62 -7.14 -4.55 2.41
CA GLU A 62 -8.26 -4.81 3.31
C GLU A 62 -9.09 -6.00 2.85
N ARG A 63 -9.38 -6.08 1.56
CA ARG A 63 -10.15 -7.17 0.98
C ARG A 63 -9.39 -8.50 0.98
N SER A 64 -8.14 -8.50 0.56
CA SER A 64 -7.37 -9.72 0.28
C SER A 64 -6.77 -10.34 1.53
N VAL A 65 -6.30 -9.52 2.48
CA VAL A 65 -5.60 -10.01 3.67
C VAL A 65 -6.19 -9.50 4.98
N GLY A 66 -7.28 -8.74 4.93
CA GLY A 66 -7.95 -8.19 6.12
C GLY A 66 -7.22 -6.99 6.75
N GLN A 67 -6.14 -6.49 6.13
CA GLN A 67 -5.36 -5.39 6.69
C GLN A 67 -6.13 -4.07 6.66
N SER A 68 -6.11 -3.32 7.76
CA SER A 68 -6.78 -2.02 7.80
C SER A 68 -6.20 -1.04 6.79
N VAL A 69 -7.05 -0.15 6.26
CA VAL A 69 -6.63 0.92 5.36
C VAL A 69 -5.56 1.81 6.03
N SER A 70 -5.72 2.11 7.33
CA SER A 70 -4.77 2.94 8.09
C SER A 70 -3.37 2.33 8.19
N ASP A 71 -3.28 1.01 8.36
CA ASP A 71 -1.98 0.33 8.43
C ASP A 71 -1.28 0.36 7.08
N THR A 72 -2.05 0.14 6.00
CA THR A 72 -1.52 0.25 4.63
C THR A 72 -1.03 1.67 4.33
N ILE A 73 -1.78 2.69 4.74
CA ILE A 73 -1.36 4.09 4.62
C ILE A 73 -0.05 4.34 5.36
N SER A 74 0.10 3.79 6.56
CA SER A 74 1.31 3.93 7.38
C SER A 74 2.51 3.24 6.75
N GLN A 75 2.33 2.04 6.22
CA GLN A 75 3.34 1.29 5.47
C GLN A 75 3.78 2.05 4.21
N PHE A 76 2.83 2.57 3.44
CA PHE A 76 3.12 3.38 2.25
C PHE A 76 3.84 4.68 2.60
N LYS A 77 3.54 5.28 3.75
CA LYS A 77 4.25 6.46 4.23
C LYS A 77 5.71 6.13 4.53
N ARG A 78 5.97 5.05 5.26
CA ARG A 78 7.33 4.58 5.54
C ARG A 78 8.10 4.24 4.26
N LEU A 79 7.45 3.56 3.32
CA LEU A 79 8.05 3.22 2.04
C LEU A 79 8.30 4.45 1.16
N LYS A 80 7.47 5.50 1.29
CA LYS A 80 7.73 6.80 0.66
C LYS A 80 8.95 7.49 1.27
N ASP A 81 9.12 7.39 2.59
CA ASP A 81 10.20 8.04 3.33
C ASP A 81 11.56 7.35 3.06
N ASP A 82 11.57 6.02 2.88
CA ASP A 82 12.77 5.25 2.53
C ASP A 82 12.47 4.09 1.56
N PRO A 83 12.27 4.37 0.25
CA PRO A 83 11.79 3.36 -0.70
C PRO A 83 12.81 2.28 -1.01
N VAL A 84 14.10 2.58 -0.97
CA VAL A 84 15.15 1.63 -1.35
C VAL A 84 15.34 0.60 -0.24
N ASN A 85 15.51 1.04 1.01
CA ASN A 85 15.74 0.11 2.10
C ASN A 85 14.45 -0.63 2.47
N ALA A 86 13.29 0.04 2.46
CA ALA A 86 12.00 -0.61 2.69
C ALA A 86 11.73 -1.72 1.66
N ALA A 87 11.94 -1.44 0.37
CA ALA A 87 11.73 -2.44 -0.67
C ALA A 87 12.69 -3.63 -0.54
N LYS A 88 13.97 -3.39 -0.26
CA LYS A 88 14.96 -4.45 -0.03
C LYS A 88 14.60 -5.31 1.19
N ALA A 89 14.25 -4.69 2.30
CA ALA A 89 13.91 -5.41 3.53
C ALA A 89 12.69 -6.32 3.35
N LEU A 90 11.66 -5.82 2.65
CA LEU A 90 10.47 -6.63 2.33
C LEU A 90 10.78 -7.73 1.32
N ASP A 91 11.64 -7.47 0.34
CA ASP A 91 11.97 -8.42 -0.72
C ASP A 91 12.89 -9.55 -0.26
N ASN A 92 13.78 -9.28 0.70
CA ASN A 92 14.59 -10.32 1.34
C ASN A 92 13.73 -11.44 1.94
N GLU A 93 12.51 -11.12 2.37
CA GLU A 93 11.61 -12.08 3.01
C GLU A 93 10.51 -12.59 2.08
N LEU A 94 9.93 -11.71 1.25
CA LEU A 94 8.79 -12.08 0.40
C LEU A 94 9.18 -12.50 -1.01
N HIS A 95 10.39 -12.14 -1.46
CA HIS A 95 10.89 -12.34 -2.82
C HIS A 95 9.86 -11.92 -3.88
N PHE A 96 9.31 -10.72 -3.70
CA PHE A 96 8.20 -10.21 -4.51
C PHE A 96 8.70 -9.29 -5.64
N LEU A 97 9.97 -8.88 -5.61
CA LEU A 97 10.60 -8.08 -6.64
C LEU A 97 11.44 -8.95 -7.58
N THR A 98 11.36 -8.62 -8.86
CA THR A 98 12.36 -9.04 -9.85
C THR A 98 13.62 -8.19 -9.70
N ALA A 99 14.77 -8.71 -10.15
CA ALA A 99 16.03 -7.96 -10.19
C ALA A 99 15.89 -6.62 -10.94
N THR A 100 15.11 -6.59 -12.02
CA THR A 100 14.82 -5.37 -12.78
C THR A 100 14.04 -4.35 -11.96
N GLN A 101 13.02 -4.79 -11.21
CA GLN A 101 12.24 -3.88 -10.36
C GLN A 101 13.09 -3.34 -9.20
N LEU A 102 13.92 -4.18 -8.59
CA LEU A 102 14.83 -3.76 -7.53
C LEU A 102 15.81 -2.69 -8.02
N GLU A 103 16.39 -2.89 -9.21
CA GLU A 103 17.30 -1.91 -9.81
C GLU A 103 16.59 -0.60 -10.18
N GLN A 104 15.37 -0.67 -10.71
CA GLN A 104 14.57 0.53 -10.97
C GLN A 104 14.26 1.31 -9.69
N ILE A 105 13.91 0.61 -8.60
CA ILE A 105 13.69 1.22 -7.28
C ILE A 105 14.96 1.93 -6.80
N ARG A 106 16.12 1.29 -6.90
CA ARG A 106 17.41 1.87 -6.52
C ARG A 106 17.71 3.14 -7.31
N VAL A 107 17.64 3.07 -8.65
CA VAL A 107 17.93 4.20 -9.55
C VAL A 107 16.98 5.37 -9.29
N LEU A 108 15.69 5.10 -9.09
CA LEU A 108 14.71 6.14 -8.78
C LEU A 108 14.96 6.76 -7.39
N GLY A 109 15.36 5.95 -6.40
CA GLY A 109 15.76 6.43 -5.09
C GLY A 109 16.96 7.38 -5.16
N GLU A 110 18.00 7.01 -5.91
CA GLU A 110 19.20 7.84 -6.12
C GLU A 110 18.89 9.16 -6.84
N GLN A 111 17.86 9.18 -7.68
CA GLN A 111 17.37 10.39 -8.35
C GLN A 111 16.45 11.26 -7.47
N GLY A 112 16.19 10.86 -6.21
CA GLY A 112 15.22 11.52 -5.34
C GLY A 112 13.76 11.34 -5.78
N ARG A 113 13.49 10.39 -6.68
CA ARG A 113 12.15 10.08 -7.21
C ARG A 113 11.44 9.02 -6.35
N SER A 114 11.41 9.25 -5.04
CA SER A 114 10.95 8.25 -4.05
C SER A 114 9.51 7.80 -4.26
N SER A 115 8.63 8.67 -4.77
CA SER A 115 7.23 8.30 -5.05
C SER A 115 7.08 7.34 -6.23
N ASP A 116 7.98 7.43 -7.23
CA ASP A 116 8.00 6.49 -8.36
C ASP A 116 8.60 5.15 -7.94
N ALA A 117 9.69 5.18 -7.15
CA ALA A 117 10.27 3.98 -6.56
C ALA A 117 9.25 3.23 -5.69
N ALA A 118 8.55 3.97 -4.83
CA ALA A 118 7.51 3.42 -3.99
C ALA A 118 6.40 2.75 -4.80
N ARG A 119 5.98 3.37 -5.90
CA ARG A 119 4.93 2.82 -6.78
C ARG A 119 5.31 1.46 -7.35
N ILE A 120 6.57 1.26 -7.73
CA ILE A 120 7.05 -0.03 -8.25
C ILE A 120 6.96 -1.09 -7.16
N ALA A 121 7.52 -0.81 -5.98
CA ALA A 121 7.47 -1.75 -4.85
C ALA A 121 6.04 -2.10 -4.44
N MET A 122 5.17 -1.09 -4.33
CA MET A 122 3.79 -1.26 -3.89
C MET A 122 2.95 -2.03 -4.92
N SER A 123 3.22 -1.86 -6.21
CA SER A 123 2.55 -2.61 -7.27
C SER A 123 2.97 -4.08 -7.28
N ALA A 124 4.27 -4.35 -7.19
CA ALA A 124 4.81 -5.71 -7.17
C ALA A 124 4.32 -6.49 -5.93
N LEU A 125 4.28 -5.84 -4.76
CA LEU A 125 3.80 -6.46 -3.55
C LEU A 125 2.31 -6.82 -3.66
N ALA A 126 1.49 -5.89 -4.18
CA ALA A 126 0.06 -6.13 -4.37
C ALA A 126 -0.20 -7.28 -5.36
N GLU A 127 0.60 -7.41 -6.42
CA GLU A 127 0.52 -8.49 -7.39
C GLU A 127 0.87 -9.85 -6.76
N GLU A 128 1.99 -9.94 -6.04
CA GLU A 128 2.41 -11.20 -5.41
C GLU A 128 1.46 -11.62 -4.29
N THR A 129 0.99 -10.66 -3.47
CA THR A 129 -0.05 -10.93 -2.47
C THR A 129 -1.34 -11.41 -3.14
N GLY A 130 -1.80 -10.75 -4.21
CA GLY A 130 -2.99 -11.16 -4.96
C GLY A 130 -2.86 -12.57 -5.55
N ARG A 131 -1.69 -12.90 -6.11
CA ARG A 131 -1.39 -14.23 -6.64
C ARG A 131 -1.46 -15.31 -5.55
N ARG A 132 -0.78 -15.08 -4.42
CA ARG A 132 -0.78 -16.02 -3.28
C ARG A 132 -2.16 -16.17 -2.63
N THR A 133 -2.95 -15.11 -2.58
CA THR A 133 -4.32 -15.17 -2.04
C THR A 133 -5.31 -15.84 -2.99
N ALA A 134 -5.17 -15.66 -4.31
CA ALA A 134 -6.00 -16.39 -5.29
C ALA A 134 -5.75 -17.91 -5.24
N ASP A 135 -4.52 -18.33 -4.96
CA ASP A 135 -4.17 -19.73 -4.72
C ASP A 135 -4.85 -20.26 -3.43
N ILE A 136 -5.09 -19.39 -2.44
CA ILE A 136 -5.79 -19.71 -1.20
C ILE A 136 -7.31 -19.78 -1.41
N ASP A 137 -7.91 -18.87 -2.18
CA ASP A 137 -9.35 -18.83 -2.49
C ASP A 137 -9.86 -20.12 -3.18
N ASN A 138 -9.02 -20.75 -4.02
CA ASN A 138 -9.35 -22.06 -4.62
C ASN A 138 -9.45 -23.20 -3.58
N ASN A 139 -8.86 -23.04 -2.40
CA ASN A 139 -8.88 -24.02 -1.29
C ASN A 139 -9.83 -23.62 -0.14
N LEU A 140 -10.48 -22.45 -0.19
CA LEU A 140 -11.21 -21.87 0.94
C LEU A 140 -12.63 -22.44 1.20
N ASN A 141 -13.06 -23.49 0.49
CA ASN A 141 -14.14 -24.35 1.02
C ASN A 141 -13.68 -25.17 2.25
N ALA A 142 -12.37 -25.22 2.56
CA ALA A 142 -11.82 -26.11 3.59
C ALA A 142 -11.24 -25.44 4.84
N LEU A 143 -10.92 -24.14 4.84
CA LEU A 143 -10.15 -23.54 5.94
C LEU A 143 -10.74 -22.22 6.44
N GLY A 144 -11.55 -22.33 7.50
CA GLY A 144 -11.94 -21.20 8.35
C GLY A 144 -10.78 -20.67 9.19
N SER A 145 -9.68 -20.25 8.56
CA SER A 145 -8.68 -19.39 9.21
C SER A 145 -9.11 -17.93 9.00
N THR A 146 -9.39 -17.24 10.10
CA THR A 146 -9.96 -15.89 10.09
C THR A 146 -8.99 -14.89 9.46
N LEU A 147 -9.47 -14.07 8.52
CA LEU A 147 -8.72 -12.97 7.87
C LEU A 147 -7.98 -12.07 8.87
N GLN A 148 -8.44 -11.99 10.12
CA GLN A 148 -7.77 -11.29 11.22
C GLN A 148 -6.38 -11.86 11.52
N THR A 149 -6.21 -13.18 11.58
CA THR A 149 -4.90 -13.80 11.84
C THR A 149 -3.91 -13.49 10.73
N LEU A 150 -4.38 -13.50 9.47
CA LEU A 150 -3.56 -13.13 8.32
C LEU A 150 -3.20 -11.64 8.35
N SER A 151 -4.17 -10.78 8.69
CA SER A 151 -3.91 -9.36 8.88
C SER A 151 -2.87 -9.09 9.96
N ASP A 152 -2.97 -9.76 11.12
CA ASP A 152 -2.07 -9.54 12.24
C ASP A 152 -0.65 -10.02 11.90
N TRP A 153 -0.53 -11.19 11.26
CA TRP A 153 0.74 -11.68 10.74
C TRP A 153 1.36 -10.68 9.75
N TRP A 154 0.56 -10.16 8.81
CA TRP A 154 1.04 -9.22 7.80
C TRP A 154 1.50 -7.89 8.39
N LYS A 155 0.78 -7.35 9.38
CA LYS A 155 1.21 -6.14 10.11
C LYS A 155 2.52 -6.36 10.83
N GLN A 156 2.64 -7.46 11.59
CA GLN A 156 3.85 -7.80 12.32
C GLN A 156 5.04 -7.99 11.38
N PHE A 157 4.82 -8.68 10.26
CA PHE A 157 5.81 -8.86 9.21
C PHE A 157 6.35 -7.51 8.71
N TRP A 158 5.46 -6.59 8.34
CA TRP A 158 5.83 -5.25 7.88
C TRP A 158 6.57 -4.43 8.93
N ASP A 159 6.11 -4.48 10.18
CA ASP A 159 6.77 -3.77 11.27
C ASP A 159 8.18 -4.31 11.52
N ALA A 160 8.38 -5.64 11.46
CA ALA A 160 9.69 -6.27 11.59
C ALA A 160 10.62 -5.89 10.43
N ALA A 161 10.16 -6.03 9.18
CA ALA A 161 10.95 -5.70 7.99
C ALA A 161 11.39 -4.22 7.99
N MET A 162 10.49 -3.31 8.37
CA MET A 162 10.81 -1.88 8.47
C MET A 162 11.69 -1.53 9.68
N ASN A 163 11.74 -2.37 10.70
CA ASN A 163 12.64 -2.17 11.83
C ASN A 163 14.10 -2.47 11.46
N ILE A 164 14.32 -3.51 10.65
CA ILE A 164 15.67 -3.93 10.20
C ILE A 164 16.36 -2.83 9.40
N GLY A 165 15.66 -2.16 8.47
CA GLY A 165 16.23 -1.04 7.70
C GLY A 165 16.63 0.18 8.54
N ARG A 166 16.11 0.33 9.76
CA ARG A 166 16.54 1.40 10.68
C ARG A 166 17.88 1.11 11.36
N GLU A 167 18.23 -0.16 11.55
CA GLU A 167 19.50 -0.55 12.16
C GLU A 167 20.66 -0.37 11.16
N ASP A 168 20.47 -0.79 9.90
CA ASP A 168 21.46 -0.60 8.82
C ASP A 168 21.76 0.88 8.49
N SER A 169 20.80 1.79 8.71
CA SER A 169 21.00 3.24 8.47
C SER A 169 21.70 3.97 9.62
N LEU A 170 21.79 3.36 10.80
CA LEU A 170 22.54 3.89 11.95
C LEU A 170 24.02 3.54 11.89
N ASP A 171 24.37 2.43 11.25
CA ASP A 171 25.76 1.96 11.09
C ASP A 171 26.48 2.53 9.84
N ALA A 172 25.77 3.31 9.01
CA ALA A 172 26.30 3.91 7.79
C ALA A 172 26.77 5.39 7.94
N GLN A 173 27.05 5.87 9.16
CA GLN A 173 27.54 7.23 9.43
C GLN A 173 29.06 7.31 9.62
#